data_AF-A0A8S3TCW3-F1
#
_entry.id   AF-A0A8S3TCW3-F1
#
_cell.length_a   1.000
_cell.length_b   1.000
_cell.length_c   1.000
_cell.angle_alpha   90.00
_cell.angle_beta   90.00
_cell.angle_gamma   90.00
#
_symmetry.space_group_name_H-M   'P 1'
#
loop_
_entity.id
_entity.type
_entity.pdbx_description
1 polymer ?
#
loop_
_entity_poly.entity_id
_entity_poly.type
_entity_poly.pdbx_seq_one_letter_code
_entity_poly.pdbx_strand_id
1 'polypeptide(L)'
;MDEEPSTSGGIKCQIPPDLLNEIDVIAARHPRKAAIPAALDDNQKRWLVVGICLHSIISPALRNYVDSVLTVFQSELIRKYKIDTQMYPNQLKDDPQTFAVLNYTAVNNNKKFGKNYAKYDYTIKNAVDLSKLYLQTHMARYTGFDATCDSSHLLGLILEISKFDPVIKSDVYDVCKLTV
;
A
#
# COMPACT_ATOMS: atom_id res chain seq x y z
N MET A 1 -11.56 1.68 60.03
CA MET A 1 -11.91 0.83 58.87
C MET A 1 -11.06 1.38 57.77
N ASP A 2 -9.82 0.90 57.75
CA ASP A 2 -8.70 1.54 57.07
C ASP A 2 -8.21 0.57 56.01
N GLU A 3 -8.38 0.98 54.75
CA GLU A 3 -7.92 0.27 53.56
C GLU A 3 -6.39 0.22 53.52
N GLU A 4 -5.81 -0.98 53.47
CA GLU A 4 -4.44 -1.16 53.02
C GLU A 4 -4.36 -1.16 51.48
N PRO A 5 -3.43 -0.40 50.87
CA PRO A 5 -3.20 -0.44 49.44
C PRO A 5 -2.33 -1.64 49.05
N SER A 6 -2.90 -2.52 48.23
CA SER A 6 -2.21 -3.66 47.61
C SER A 6 -1.09 -3.20 46.67
N THR A 7 0.17 -3.42 47.07
CA THR A 7 1.33 -3.30 46.19
C THR A 7 1.39 -4.49 45.23
N SER A 8 1.05 -4.27 43.96
CA SER A 8 1.34 -5.19 42.86
C SER A 8 2.85 -5.24 42.63
N GLY A 9 3.50 -6.25 43.22
CA GLY A 9 4.91 -6.54 43.02
C GLY A 9 5.14 -7.02 41.59
N GLY A 10 5.60 -6.12 40.71
CA GLY A 10 6.06 -6.48 39.38
C GLY A 10 7.13 -7.57 39.46
N ILE A 11 6.93 -8.66 38.73
CA ILE A 11 7.87 -9.77 38.65
C ILE A 11 9.15 -9.25 37.99
N LYS A 12 10.23 -9.08 38.79
CA LYS A 12 11.57 -8.86 38.25
C LYS A 12 12.07 -10.15 37.62
N CYS A 13 11.84 -10.32 36.32
CA CYS A 13 12.57 -11.32 35.54
C CYS A 13 14.05 -10.93 35.50
N GLN A 14 14.88 -11.61 36.30
CA GLN A 14 16.33 -11.58 36.13
C GLN A 14 16.67 -12.52 34.98
N ILE A 15 17.45 -12.02 34.00
CA ILE A 15 17.90 -12.83 32.87
C ILE A 15 18.81 -13.93 33.42
N PRO A 16 18.52 -15.21 33.15
CA PRO A 16 19.39 -16.32 33.52
C PRO A 16 20.84 -16.14 32.99
N PRO A 17 21.87 -16.45 33.79
CA PRO A 17 23.27 -16.16 33.46
C PRO A 17 23.82 -16.94 32.26
N ASP A 18 23.22 -18.08 31.93
CA ASP A 18 23.42 -18.88 30.73
C ASP A 18 22.99 -18.13 29.45
N LEU A 19 21.83 -17.47 29.48
CA LEU A 19 21.37 -16.63 28.37
C LEU A 19 22.24 -15.37 28.21
N LEU A 20 22.77 -14.83 29.31
CA LEU A 20 23.68 -13.68 29.26
C LEU A 20 24.98 -14.05 28.52
N ASN A 21 25.54 -15.23 28.79
CA ASN A 21 26.70 -15.75 28.09
C ASN A 21 26.43 -15.99 26.60
N GLU A 22 25.25 -16.49 26.23
CA GLU A 22 24.89 -16.65 24.81
C GLU A 22 24.80 -15.30 24.09
N ILE A 23 24.21 -14.29 24.74
CA ILE A 23 24.13 -12.92 24.21
C ILE A 23 25.54 -12.36 23.99
N ASP A 24 26.45 -12.55 24.94
CA ASP A 24 27.84 -12.09 24.83
C ASP A 24 28.61 -12.81 23.71
N VAL A 25 28.40 -14.12 23.55
CA VAL A 25 28.98 -14.91 22.44
C VAL A 25 28.47 -14.44 21.09
N ILE A 26 27.17 -14.14 20.97
CA ILE A 26 26.58 -13.61 19.73
C ILE A 26 27.12 -12.21 19.43
N ALA A 27 27.24 -11.36 20.44
CA ALA A 27 27.79 -10.01 20.31
C ALA A 27 29.28 -10.02 19.89
N ALA A 28 30.06 -10.99 20.38
CA ALA A 28 31.46 -11.19 19.99
C ALA A 28 31.60 -11.72 18.54
N ARG A 29 30.66 -12.54 18.06
CA ARG A 29 30.65 -13.05 16.68
C ARG A 29 30.24 -11.99 15.65
N HIS A 30 29.41 -11.03 16.05
CA HIS A 30 28.93 -9.94 15.20
C HIS A 30 29.22 -8.58 15.86
N PRO A 31 30.49 -8.14 15.89
CA PRO A 31 30.84 -6.86 16.48
C PRO A 31 30.08 -5.75 15.74
N ARG A 32 29.16 -5.08 16.45
CA ARG A 32 28.47 -3.91 15.91
C ARG A 32 29.51 -2.84 15.60
N LYS A 33 29.74 -2.60 14.32
CA LYS A 33 30.68 -1.59 13.81
C LYS A 33 30.13 -0.20 14.16
N ALA A 34 30.46 0.29 15.34
CA ALA A 34 30.07 1.62 15.82
C ALA A 34 30.99 2.68 15.20
N ALA A 35 30.70 3.09 13.96
CA ALA A 35 31.29 4.28 13.36
C ALA A 35 30.40 4.85 12.24
N ILE A 36 29.15 5.14 12.57
CA ILE A 36 28.30 6.09 11.83
C ILE A 36 27.58 6.90 12.92
N PRO A 37 27.56 8.24 12.88
CA PRO A 37 26.92 9.05 13.91
C PRO A 37 25.39 8.96 13.76
N ALA A 38 24.77 7.87 14.22
CA ALA A 38 23.31 7.69 14.32
C ALA A 38 22.98 6.30 14.93
N ALA A 39 23.27 6.08 16.22
CA ALA A 39 22.73 4.90 16.89
C ALA A 39 21.24 5.13 17.12
N LEU A 40 20.40 4.62 16.21
CA LEU A 40 18.94 4.61 16.40
C LEU A 40 18.61 3.99 17.77
N ASP A 41 17.69 4.61 18.51
CA ASP A 41 17.20 4.02 19.75
C ASP A 41 16.47 2.68 19.48
N ASP A 42 16.25 1.88 20.51
CA ASP A 42 15.65 0.55 20.33
C ASP A 42 14.21 0.59 19.77
N ASN A 43 13.48 1.68 20.02
CA ASN A 43 12.15 1.89 19.45
C ASN A 43 12.25 2.21 17.95
N GLN A 44 13.16 3.09 17.55
CA GLN A 44 13.46 3.41 16.14
C GLN A 44 13.95 2.18 15.39
N LYS A 45 14.78 1.32 16.01
CA LYS A 45 15.18 0.04 15.42
C LYS A 45 13.99 -0.89 15.20
N ARG A 46 13.07 -0.99 16.16
CA ARG A 46 11.85 -1.80 16.02
C ARG A 46 10.98 -1.30 14.88
N TRP A 47 10.71 0.00 14.82
CA TRP A 47 9.94 0.61 13.72
C TRP A 47 10.62 0.46 12.37
N LEU A 48 11.95 0.55 12.32
CA LEU A 48 12.71 0.30 11.10
C LEU A 48 12.53 -1.14 10.61
N VAL A 49 12.63 -2.14 11.51
CA VAL A 49 12.39 -3.54 11.16
C VAL A 49 10.96 -3.75 10.64
N VAL A 50 9.96 -3.17 11.32
CA VAL A 50 8.55 -3.21 10.87
C VAL A 50 8.40 -2.59 9.48
N GLY A 51 9.01 -1.42 9.24
CA GLY A 51 8.99 -0.76 7.93
C GLY A 51 9.67 -1.58 6.83
N ILE A 52 10.80 -2.23 7.13
CA ILE A 52 11.47 -3.15 6.19
C ILE A 52 10.56 -4.34 5.88
N CYS A 53 9.94 -4.96 6.88
CA CYS A 53 9.00 -6.06 6.67
C CYS A 53 7.77 -5.64 5.84
N LEU A 54 7.22 -4.47 6.12
CA LEU A 54 6.11 -3.88 5.36
C LEU A 54 6.49 -3.70 3.88
N HIS A 55 7.68 -3.17 3.62
CA HIS A 55 8.13 -2.92 2.26
C HIS A 55 8.53 -4.20 1.52
N SER A 56 9.25 -5.12 2.18
CA SER A 56 9.86 -6.29 1.54
C SER A 56 8.96 -7.52 1.49
N ILE A 57 8.03 -7.67 2.43
CA ILE A 57 7.17 -8.86 2.54
C ILE A 57 5.72 -8.51 2.20
N ILE A 58 5.17 -7.50 2.90
CA ILE A 58 3.74 -7.18 2.79
C ILE A 58 3.44 -6.51 1.44
N SER A 59 4.26 -5.55 1.00
CA SER A 59 3.98 -4.83 -0.25
C SER A 59 3.95 -5.74 -1.48
N PRO A 60 4.89 -6.68 -1.69
CA PRO A 60 4.76 -7.67 -2.78
C PRO A 60 3.50 -8.53 -2.68
N ALA A 61 3.14 -9.02 -1.49
CA ALA A 61 1.92 -9.80 -1.30
C ALA A 61 0.66 -8.98 -1.66
N LEU A 62 0.63 -7.72 -1.23
CA LEU A 62 -0.47 -6.80 -1.51
C LEU A 62 -0.57 -6.44 -3.00
N ARG A 63 0.56 -6.26 -3.69
CA ARG A 63 0.60 -6.06 -5.15
C ARG A 63 -0.04 -7.23 -5.88
N ASN A 64 0.35 -8.46 -5.54
CA ASN A 64 -0.22 -9.66 -6.16
C ASN A 64 -1.73 -9.77 -5.91
N TYR A 65 -2.17 -9.46 -4.69
CA TYR A 65 -3.59 -9.45 -4.35
C TYR A 65 -4.36 -8.42 -5.19
N VAL A 66 -3.90 -7.16 -5.22
CA VAL A 66 -4.53 -6.08 -5.99
C VAL A 66 -4.56 -6.40 -7.49
N ASP A 67 -3.46 -6.91 -8.05
CA ASP A 67 -3.37 -7.29 -9.46
C ASP A 67 -4.39 -8.38 -9.82
N SER A 68 -4.56 -9.38 -8.95
CA SER A 68 -5.54 -10.45 -9.16
C SER A 68 -6.99 -9.93 -9.21
N VAL A 69 -7.35 -9.03 -8.28
CA VAL A 69 -8.69 -8.42 -8.23
C VAL A 69 -8.92 -7.53 -9.46
N LEU A 70 -7.92 -6.72 -9.82
CA LEU A 70 -8.01 -5.82 -10.96
C LEU A 70 -8.07 -6.53 -12.30
N THR A 71 -7.37 -7.64 -12.47
CA THR A 71 -7.41 -8.44 -13.70
C THR A 71 -8.82 -9.00 -13.94
N VAL A 72 -9.47 -9.50 -12.90
CA VAL A 72 -10.87 -9.97 -12.97
C VAL A 72 -11.79 -8.78 -13.25
N PHE A 73 -11.61 -7.67 -12.54
CA PHE A 73 -12.44 -6.48 -12.73
C PHE A 73 -12.31 -5.89 -14.14
N GLN A 74 -11.11 -5.85 -14.70
CA GLN A 74 -10.87 -5.41 -16.07
C GLN A 74 -11.66 -6.27 -17.06
N SER A 75 -11.61 -7.59 -16.90
CA SER A 75 -12.33 -8.52 -17.76
C SER A 75 -13.84 -8.28 -17.74
N GLU A 76 -14.41 -7.96 -16.56
CA GLU A 76 -15.81 -7.59 -16.43
C GLU A 76 -16.14 -6.27 -17.15
N LEU A 77 -15.28 -5.26 -17.01
CA LEU A 77 -15.44 -3.95 -17.67
C LEU A 77 -15.30 -4.03 -19.18
N ILE A 78 -14.38 -4.86 -19.70
CA ILE A 78 -14.27 -5.16 -21.12
C ILE A 78 -15.58 -5.77 -21.63
N ARG A 79 -16.08 -6.81 -20.94
CA ARG A 79 -17.31 -7.50 -21.35
C ARG A 79 -18.54 -6.58 -21.36
N LYS A 80 -18.69 -5.73 -20.35
CA LYS A 80 -19.91 -4.92 -20.16
C LYS A 80 -19.86 -3.56 -20.85
N TYR A 81 -18.68 -2.92 -20.88
CA TYR A 81 -18.51 -1.54 -21.33
C TYR A 81 -17.49 -1.37 -22.46
N LYS A 82 -16.86 -2.47 -22.91
CA LYS A 82 -15.84 -2.46 -23.98
C LYS A 82 -14.73 -1.44 -23.73
N ILE A 83 -14.28 -1.34 -22.48
CA ILE A 83 -13.32 -0.33 -22.01
C ILE A 83 -11.97 -0.37 -22.74
N ASP A 84 -11.65 -1.49 -23.37
CA ASP A 84 -10.48 -1.71 -24.22
C ASP A 84 -10.58 -1.04 -25.60
N THR A 85 -11.78 -0.66 -26.04
CA THR A 85 -12.03 -0.09 -27.39
C THR A 85 -12.76 1.26 -27.36
N GLN A 86 -12.86 1.88 -26.19
CA GLN A 86 -13.57 3.16 -26.03
C GLN A 86 -12.88 4.31 -26.78
N MET A 87 -13.72 5.22 -27.28
CA MET A 87 -13.31 6.40 -28.03
C MET A 87 -14.14 7.62 -27.60
N TYR A 88 -13.58 8.81 -27.80
CA TYR A 88 -14.28 10.07 -27.57
C TYR A 88 -15.50 10.22 -28.50
N PRO A 89 -16.66 10.74 -28.04
CA PRO A 89 -17.01 11.15 -26.66
C PRO A 89 -17.71 10.04 -25.83
N ASN A 90 -17.72 8.81 -26.33
CA ASN A 90 -18.52 7.69 -25.83
C ASN A 90 -17.78 6.86 -24.75
N GLN A 91 -16.66 7.36 -24.23
CA GLN A 91 -15.96 6.72 -23.13
C GLN A 91 -16.80 6.73 -21.85
N LEU A 92 -16.56 5.75 -20.99
CA LEU A 92 -17.09 5.73 -19.64
C LEU A 92 -16.47 6.88 -18.84
N LYS A 93 -17.27 7.80 -18.30
CA LYS A 93 -16.75 8.97 -17.55
C LYS A 93 -16.60 8.69 -16.07
N ASP A 94 -17.57 7.95 -15.52
CA ASP A 94 -17.67 7.64 -14.11
C ASP A 94 -17.75 6.12 -13.94
N ASP A 95 -17.22 5.63 -12.83
CA ASP A 95 -17.33 4.23 -12.48
C ASP A 95 -18.81 3.85 -12.29
N PRO A 96 -19.29 2.73 -12.87
CA PRO A 96 -20.72 2.43 -12.88
C PRO A 96 -21.29 2.03 -11.51
N GLN A 97 -20.42 1.71 -10.54
CA GLN A 97 -20.82 1.20 -9.23
C GLN A 97 -20.58 2.22 -8.11
N THR A 98 -19.48 2.97 -8.19
CA THR A 98 -19.08 3.96 -7.18
C THR A 98 -19.39 5.40 -7.60
N PHE A 99 -19.69 5.63 -8.89
CA PHE A 99 -19.80 6.97 -9.49
C PHE A 99 -18.51 7.81 -9.34
N ALA A 100 -17.37 7.17 -9.06
CA ALA A 100 -16.08 7.84 -9.02
C ALA A 100 -15.68 8.30 -10.42
N VAL A 101 -15.20 9.54 -10.54
CA VAL A 101 -14.78 10.10 -11.83
C VAL A 101 -13.51 9.39 -12.30
N LEU A 102 -13.54 8.83 -13.51
CA LEU A 102 -12.41 8.09 -14.08
C LEU A 102 -11.35 9.04 -14.64
N ASN A 103 -10.12 8.90 -14.16
CA ASN A 103 -9.02 9.79 -14.49
C ASN A 103 -8.29 9.36 -15.78
N TYR A 104 -8.88 9.62 -16.95
CA TYR A 104 -8.22 9.35 -18.23
C TYR A 104 -6.97 10.20 -18.50
N THR A 105 -6.73 11.26 -17.73
CA THR A 105 -5.51 12.05 -17.86
C THR A 105 -4.28 11.29 -17.36
N ALA A 106 -4.48 10.33 -16.45
CA ALA A 106 -3.44 9.51 -15.84
C ALA A 106 -2.97 8.32 -16.69
N VAL A 107 -3.74 7.91 -17.71
CA VAL A 107 -3.45 6.75 -18.57
C VAL A 107 -2.91 7.16 -19.94
N ASN A 108 -2.30 6.21 -20.66
CA ASN A 108 -1.86 6.35 -22.05
C ASN A 108 -1.04 7.60 -22.38
N ASN A 109 -0.35 8.17 -21.38
CA ASN A 109 0.36 9.45 -21.49
C ASN A 109 -0.54 10.60 -21.99
N ASN A 110 -1.83 10.57 -21.68
CA ASN A 110 -2.80 11.58 -22.09
C ASN A 110 -2.52 12.97 -21.49
N LYS A 111 -1.81 13.02 -20.36
CA LYS A 111 -1.33 14.26 -19.73
C LYS A 111 -0.62 15.21 -20.71
N LYS A 112 0.05 14.69 -21.75
CA LYS A 112 0.73 15.50 -22.77
C LYS A 112 -0.23 16.39 -23.59
N PHE A 113 -1.51 16.02 -23.66
CA PHE A 113 -2.53 16.75 -24.41
C PHE A 113 -3.26 17.81 -23.58
N GLY A 114 -2.91 17.98 -22.31
CA GLY A 114 -3.46 19.04 -21.45
C GLY A 114 -4.96 18.90 -21.24
N LYS A 115 -5.76 19.86 -21.71
CA LYS A 115 -7.23 19.82 -21.64
C LYS A 115 -7.89 19.37 -22.94
N ASN A 116 -7.11 18.90 -23.91
CA ASN A 116 -7.63 18.47 -25.22
C ASN A 116 -8.12 17.01 -25.16
N TYR A 117 -9.25 16.81 -24.47
CA TYR A 117 -9.83 15.50 -24.20
C TYR A 117 -10.16 14.71 -25.47
N ALA A 118 -10.50 15.39 -26.57
CA ALA A 118 -10.79 14.72 -27.85
C ALA A 118 -9.58 13.97 -28.45
N LYS A 119 -8.35 14.30 -28.02
CA LYS A 119 -7.11 13.62 -28.48
C LYS A 119 -6.63 12.51 -27.56
N TYR A 120 -7.34 12.26 -26.46
CA TYR A 120 -6.94 11.23 -25.50
C TYR A 120 -7.12 9.84 -26.10
N ASP A 121 -6.22 8.93 -25.74
CA ASP A 121 -6.41 7.50 -25.92
C ASP A 121 -7.17 6.96 -24.71
N TYR A 122 -8.42 6.56 -24.92
CA TYR A 122 -9.32 6.05 -23.90
C TYR A 122 -9.27 4.52 -23.74
N THR A 123 -8.40 3.83 -24.48
CA THR A 123 -8.29 2.37 -24.44
C THR A 123 -7.58 1.89 -23.19
N ILE A 124 -8.19 0.96 -22.45
CA ILE A 124 -7.60 0.36 -21.25
C ILE A 124 -7.13 -1.06 -21.55
N LYS A 125 -5.81 -1.22 -21.69
CA LYS A 125 -5.20 -2.44 -22.24
C LYS A 125 -4.89 -3.49 -21.19
N ASN A 126 -4.57 -3.08 -19.97
CA ASN A 126 -4.14 -3.97 -18.89
C ASN A 126 -4.65 -3.47 -17.52
N ALA A 127 -4.49 -4.31 -16.50
CA ALA A 127 -4.87 -4.02 -15.12
C ALA A 127 -4.16 -2.77 -14.55
N VAL A 128 -2.93 -2.49 -15.00
CA VAL A 128 -2.14 -1.32 -14.56
C VAL A 128 -2.77 -0.02 -15.09
N ASP A 129 -3.17 0.02 -16.37
CA ASP A 129 -3.87 1.15 -16.96
C ASP A 129 -5.24 1.34 -16.28
N LEU A 130 -5.94 0.25 -15.96
CA LEU A 130 -7.19 0.31 -15.21
C LEU A 130 -6.98 0.93 -13.83
N SER A 131 -5.97 0.49 -13.08
CA SER A 131 -5.71 1.07 -11.74
C SER A 131 -5.39 2.55 -11.77
N LYS A 132 -4.70 3.04 -12.81
CA LYS A 132 -4.39 4.46 -12.96
C LYS A 132 -5.64 5.33 -13.15
N LEU A 133 -6.75 4.77 -13.66
CA LEU A 133 -8.02 5.49 -13.78
C LEU A 133 -8.62 5.86 -12.42
N TYR A 134 -8.38 5.06 -11.38
CA TYR A 134 -8.93 5.27 -10.04
C TYR A 134 -8.03 6.10 -9.14
N LEU A 135 -6.85 6.51 -9.63
CA LEU A 135 -5.88 7.27 -8.86
C LEU A 135 -5.76 8.71 -9.33
N GLN A 136 -5.31 9.57 -8.43
CA GLN A 136 -4.94 10.93 -8.79
C GLN A 136 -3.72 10.94 -9.71
N THR A 137 -3.63 11.93 -10.61
CA THR A 137 -2.60 11.98 -11.66
C THR A 137 -1.17 11.98 -11.11
N HIS A 138 -0.96 12.49 -9.90
CA HIS A 138 0.37 12.49 -9.27
C HIS A 138 0.76 11.13 -8.67
N MET A 139 -0.23 10.29 -8.31
CA MET A 139 -0.06 8.91 -7.84
C MET A 139 0.02 7.93 -9.01
N ALA A 140 -0.57 8.22 -10.17
CA ALA A 140 -0.58 7.27 -11.30
C ALA A 140 0.78 7.12 -12.06
N ARG A 141 1.93 7.28 -11.40
CA ARG A 141 3.27 7.36 -12.03
C ARG A 141 4.03 6.03 -12.11
N TYR A 142 3.48 4.94 -11.58
CA TYR A 142 4.10 3.61 -11.61
C TYR A 142 3.96 2.93 -12.97
N THR A 143 4.86 2.00 -13.27
CA THR A 143 4.91 1.28 -14.55
C THR A 143 4.21 -0.07 -14.50
N GLY A 144 4.09 -0.66 -13.31
CA GLY A 144 3.37 -1.91 -13.09
C GLY A 144 3.19 -2.21 -11.60
N PHE A 145 2.60 -3.35 -11.27
CA PHE A 145 2.49 -3.86 -9.89
C PHE A 145 3.81 -4.45 -9.40
N ASP A 146 4.87 -3.66 -9.52
CA ASP A 146 6.24 -4.00 -9.15
C ASP A 146 6.76 -3.01 -8.09
N ALA A 147 8.08 -2.92 -7.92
CA ALA A 147 8.70 -1.99 -6.98
C ALA A 147 8.36 -0.51 -7.22
N THR A 148 7.89 -0.13 -8.42
CA THR A 148 7.44 1.23 -8.74
C THR A 148 6.07 1.56 -8.16
N CYS A 149 5.27 0.54 -7.82
CA CYS A 149 3.98 0.69 -7.13
C CYS A 149 4.20 0.57 -5.62
N ASP A 150 4.25 1.71 -4.93
CA ASP A 150 4.37 1.73 -3.47
C ASP A 150 3.05 1.38 -2.76
N SER A 151 3.12 1.22 -1.44
CA SER A 151 1.97 0.88 -0.61
C SER A 151 0.86 1.94 -0.66
N SER A 152 1.19 3.22 -0.81
CA SER A 152 0.19 4.31 -0.88
C SER A 152 -0.69 4.16 -2.11
N HIS A 153 -0.14 3.75 -3.25
CA HIS A 153 -0.92 3.43 -4.44
C HIS A 153 -1.89 2.27 -4.19
N LEU A 154 -1.40 1.19 -3.58
CA LEU A 154 -2.20 -0.01 -3.31
C LEU A 154 -3.36 0.28 -2.36
N LEU A 155 -3.10 1.01 -1.28
CA LEU A 155 -4.11 1.40 -0.32
C LEU A 155 -5.16 2.33 -0.96
N GLY A 156 -4.73 3.28 -1.79
CA GLY A 156 -5.64 4.15 -2.55
C GLY A 156 -6.56 3.34 -3.48
N LEU A 157 -6.01 2.36 -4.21
CA LEU A 157 -6.79 1.48 -5.09
C LEU A 157 -7.85 0.69 -4.32
N ILE A 158 -7.50 0.17 -3.16
CA ILE A 158 -8.44 -0.60 -2.33
C ILE A 158 -9.61 0.26 -1.88
N LEU A 159 -9.37 1.52 -1.52
CA LEU A 159 -10.41 2.46 -1.10
C LEU A 159 -11.33 2.89 -2.25
N GLU A 160 -10.77 3.16 -3.43
CA GLU A 160 -11.53 3.71 -4.55
C GLU A 160 -12.33 2.64 -5.32
N ILE A 161 -11.80 1.42 -5.43
CA ILE A 161 -12.44 0.37 -6.22
C ILE A 161 -13.49 -0.38 -5.38
N SER A 162 -14.67 -0.60 -5.97
CA SER A 162 -15.79 -1.30 -5.30
C SER A 162 -15.61 -2.81 -5.16
N LYS A 163 -14.68 -3.40 -5.91
CA LYS A 163 -14.48 -4.86 -5.97
C LYS A 163 -13.75 -5.43 -4.76
N PHE A 164 -13.13 -4.58 -3.95
CA PHE A 164 -12.52 -5.00 -2.71
C PHE A 164 -13.58 -5.20 -1.62
N ASP A 165 -13.34 -6.19 -0.76
CA ASP A 165 -14.23 -6.52 0.34
C ASP A 165 -14.44 -5.30 1.27
N PRO A 166 -15.68 -4.96 1.66
CA PRO A 166 -15.95 -3.84 2.56
C PRO A 166 -15.16 -3.88 3.87
N VAL A 167 -14.88 -5.07 4.41
CA VAL A 167 -14.06 -5.25 5.63
C VAL A 167 -12.64 -4.76 5.36
N ILE A 168 -12.03 -5.21 4.26
CA ILE A 168 -10.68 -4.80 3.86
C ILE A 168 -10.63 -3.29 3.63
N LYS A 169 -11.67 -2.70 3.03
CA LYS A 169 -11.76 -1.25 2.84
C LYS A 169 -11.83 -0.50 4.17
N SER A 170 -12.56 -1.02 5.15
CA SER A 170 -12.61 -0.45 6.51
C SER A 170 -11.23 -0.50 7.17
N ASP A 171 -10.55 -1.65 7.12
CA ASP A 171 -9.22 -1.82 7.71
C ASP A 171 -8.20 -0.86 7.09
N VAL A 172 -8.21 -0.73 5.76
CA VAL A 172 -7.34 0.21 5.04
C VAL A 172 -7.66 1.66 5.42
N TYR A 173 -8.94 2.00 5.56
CA TYR A 173 -9.36 3.34 5.97
C TYR A 173 -8.85 3.69 7.36
N ASP A 174 -8.87 2.75 8.30
CA ASP A 174 -8.34 2.95 9.66
C ASP A 174 -6.82 3.11 9.65
N VAL A 175 -6.10 2.33 8.83
CA VAL A 175 -4.64 2.50 8.65
C VAL A 175 -4.31 3.88 8.07
N CYS A 176 -5.06 4.34 7.06
CA CYS A 176 -4.87 5.65 6.46
C CYS A 176 -5.13 6.80 7.45
N LYS A 177 -6.07 6.65 8.39
CA LYS A 177 -6.35 7.65 9.44
C LYS A 177 -5.22 7.79 10.45
N LEU A 178 -4.50 6.72 10.76
CA LEU A 178 -3.38 6.75 11.72
C LEU A 178 -2.16 7.51 11.19
N THR A 179 -2.19 7.94 9.93
CA THR A 179 -1.06 8.60 9.24
C THR A 179 -1.23 10.13 9.16
N VAL A 180 -2.25 10.71 9.80
CA VAL A 180 -2.54 12.16 9.86
C VAL A 180 -2.45 12.69 11.28
#